data_AF-A0A944XB19-F1
#
_entry.id   AF-A0A944XB19-F1
#
_cell.length_a   1.000
_cell.length_b   1.000
_cell.length_c   1.000
_cell.angle_alpha   90.00
_cell.angle_beta   90.00
_cell.angle_gamma   90.00
#
_symmetry.space_group_name_H-M   'P 1'
#
loop_
_entity.id
_entity.type
_entity.pdbx_description
1 polymer ?
#
loop_
_entity_poly.entity_id
_entity_poly.type
_entity_poly.pdbx_seq_one_letter_code
_entity_poly.pdbx_strand_id
1 'polypeptide(L)'
;MNQESRRHEEQEDPFLEWVLMALQYVRDRAQLFIGGAIAIVAALAITQFAQTQRETAREEAANLIFQMMLADGNGQLEQVIDTGEKLIDEYAGTPSAAHGIILLANRYYRVGRYDEAEKLYERYIAEYGESQALLFAARTGVAACHEATGDLEGAATGYVAYADAHPNDRASAIALMDAARCYRVLGDTQQQGAVLGRVTRDFPTSPAAQRARQELQML
;
A
#
# COMPACT_ATOMS: atom_id res chain seq x y z
N MET A 1 59.96 -49.42 51.62
CA MET A 1 58.51 -49.30 51.83
C MET A 1 58.15 -47.83 51.80
N ASN A 2 57.87 -47.35 50.59
CA ASN A 2 56.61 -46.73 50.16
C ASN A 2 56.49 -45.28 50.64
N GLN A 3 56.80 -44.31 49.78
CA GLN A 3 55.93 -43.83 48.68
C GLN A 3 54.52 -43.46 49.16
N GLU A 4 54.40 -42.50 50.08
CA GLU A 4 53.14 -41.74 50.24
C GLU A 4 53.40 -40.24 50.38
N SER A 5 54.56 -39.75 49.92
CA SER A 5 54.88 -38.31 49.96
C SER A 5 54.83 -37.64 48.58
N ARG A 6 54.26 -38.30 47.56
CA ARG A 6 54.10 -37.70 46.24
C ARG A 6 52.82 -38.21 45.59
N ARG A 7 51.85 -37.31 45.46
CA ARG A 7 50.78 -37.23 44.45
C ARG A 7 49.53 -36.60 45.07
N HIS A 8 49.68 -35.36 45.54
CA HIS A 8 48.71 -34.37 45.08
C HIS A 8 49.20 -33.94 43.70
N GLU A 9 49.05 -34.83 42.70
CA GLU A 9 48.98 -34.38 41.32
C GLU A 9 47.70 -33.56 41.28
N GLU A 10 47.85 -32.24 41.19
CA GLU A 10 46.81 -31.32 40.78
C GLU A 10 46.19 -31.91 39.52
N GLN A 11 45.09 -32.65 39.66
CA GLN A 11 44.16 -32.84 38.57
C GLN A 11 43.60 -31.45 38.34
N GLU A 12 44.23 -30.70 37.43
CA GLU A 12 43.60 -29.52 36.86
C GLU A 12 42.22 -29.99 36.38
N ASP A 13 41.19 -29.52 37.08
CA ASP A 13 39.81 -29.93 36.83
C ASP A 13 39.54 -29.69 35.34
N PRO A 14 39.16 -30.71 34.54
CA PRO A 14 38.92 -30.54 33.10
C PRO A 14 37.93 -29.42 32.78
N PHE A 15 37.03 -29.12 33.72
CA PHE A 15 36.16 -27.95 33.65
C PHE A 15 36.94 -26.63 33.77
N LEU A 16 37.89 -26.55 34.70
CA LEU A 16 38.75 -25.40 34.91
C LEU A 16 39.65 -25.14 33.69
N GLU A 17 40.24 -26.18 33.08
CA GLU A 17 41.00 -26.04 31.83
C GLU A 17 40.13 -25.48 30.70
N TRP A 18 38.90 -26.01 30.54
CA TRP A 18 37.96 -25.52 29.55
C TRP A 18 37.57 -24.05 29.81
N VAL A 19 37.32 -23.69 31.07
CA VAL A 19 37.03 -22.31 31.48
C VAL A 19 38.22 -21.39 31.18
N LEU A 20 39.44 -21.80 31.52
CA LEU A 20 40.65 -21.02 31.28
C LEU A 20 40.92 -20.85 29.78
N MET A 21 40.73 -21.90 28.97
CA MET A 21 40.84 -21.85 27.52
C MET A 21 39.80 -20.90 26.92
N ALA A 22 38.55 -20.93 27.40
CA ALA A 22 37.52 -20.00 26.98
C ALA A 22 37.84 -18.54 27.35
N LEU A 23 38.35 -18.31 28.57
CA LEU A 23 38.76 -16.98 29.04
C LEU A 23 39.95 -16.44 28.24
N GLN A 24 40.96 -17.27 27.95
CA GLN A 24 42.09 -16.91 27.11
C GLN A 24 41.63 -16.59 25.69
N TYR A 25 40.77 -17.41 25.09
CA TYR A 25 40.22 -17.18 23.75
C TYR A 25 39.46 -15.84 23.66
N VAL A 26 38.62 -15.53 24.64
CA VAL A 26 37.91 -14.24 24.71
C VAL A 26 38.89 -13.10 24.93
N ARG A 27 39.91 -13.27 25.77
CA ARG A 27 40.93 -12.24 26.04
C ARG A 27 41.77 -11.92 24.79
N ASP A 28 42.21 -12.95 24.07
CA ASP A 28 43.02 -12.82 22.86
C ASP A 28 42.22 -12.20 21.70
N ARG A 29 40.89 -12.38 21.71
CA ARG A 29 39.97 -11.81 20.70
C ARG A 29 39.06 -10.73 21.28
N ALA A 30 39.41 -10.12 22.41
CA ALA A 30 38.52 -9.22 23.15
C ALA A 30 38.08 -8.03 22.29
N GLN A 31 38.98 -7.51 21.45
CA GLN A 31 38.67 -6.42 20.52
C GLN A 31 37.56 -6.78 19.52
N LEU A 32 37.49 -8.03 19.05
CA LEU A 32 36.43 -8.49 18.14
C LEU A 32 35.08 -8.59 18.86
N PHE A 33 35.07 -9.12 20.09
CA PHE A 33 33.83 -9.21 20.89
C PHE A 33 33.32 -7.82 21.31
N ILE A 34 34.21 -6.91 21.70
CA ILE A 34 33.88 -5.51 22.01
C ILE A 34 33.36 -4.80 20.75
N GLY A 35 34.04 -4.96 19.61
CA GLY A 35 33.60 -4.41 18.33
C GLY A 35 32.22 -4.94 17.92
N GLY A 36 31.97 -6.23 18.10
CA GLY A 36 30.66 -6.86 17.85
C GLY A 36 29.57 -6.32 18.77
N ALA A 37 29.84 -6.17 20.07
CA ALA A 37 28.89 -5.60 21.02
C ALA A 37 28.55 -4.14 20.69
N ILE A 38 29.55 -3.32 20.35
CA ILE A 38 29.34 -1.93 19.90
C ILE A 38 28.50 -1.89 18.63
N ALA A 39 28.78 -2.74 17.65
CA ALA A 39 28.01 -2.82 16.41
C ALA A 39 26.54 -3.18 16.66
N ILE A 40 26.26 -4.11 17.58
CA ILE A 40 24.89 -4.47 17.98
C ILE A 40 24.18 -3.29 18.64
N VAL A 41 24.83 -2.63 19.61
CA VAL A 41 24.24 -1.46 20.29
C VAL A 41 23.96 -0.33 19.29
N ALA A 42 24.90 -0.07 18.38
CA ALA A 42 24.72 0.92 17.31
C ALA A 42 23.55 0.55 16.38
N ALA A 43 23.45 -0.72 15.95
CA ALA A 43 22.34 -1.19 15.14
C ALA A 43 21.00 -1.02 15.85
N LEU A 44 20.92 -1.39 17.14
CA LEU A 44 19.71 -1.22 17.95
C LEU A 44 19.32 0.26 18.07
N ALA A 45 20.28 1.15 18.36
CA ALA A 45 20.04 2.59 18.44
C ALA A 45 19.55 3.17 17.11
N ILE A 46 20.13 2.76 15.97
CA ILE A 46 19.68 3.15 14.63
C ILE A 46 18.26 2.64 14.38
N THR A 47 17.95 1.39 14.71
CA THR A 47 16.60 0.85 14.51
C THR A 47 15.56 1.53 15.39
N GLN A 48 15.88 1.83 16.65
CA GLN A 48 15.00 2.53 17.56
C GLN A 48 14.76 3.96 17.08
N PHE A 49 15.81 4.69 16.72
CA PHE A 49 15.69 6.03 16.17
C PHE A 49 14.84 6.05 14.88
N ALA A 50 15.08 5.12 13.96
CA ALA A 50 14.29 4.99 12.74
C ALA A 50 12.83 4.62 13.00
N GLN A 51 12.55 3.77 14.00
CA GLN A 51 11.20 3.43 14.42
C GLN A 51 10.48 4.64 15.02
N THR A 52 11.11 5.35 15.95
CA THR A 52 10.54 6.56 16.56
C THR A 52 10.25 7.62 15.51
N GLN A 53 11.19 7.89 14.60
CA GLN A 53 10.96 8.84 13.51
C GLN A 53 9.80 8.42 12.59
N ARG A 54 9.68 7.13 12.28
CA ARG A 54 8.55 6.61 11.50
C ARG A 54 7.22 6.71 12.24
N GLU A 55 7.21 6.53 13.56
CA GLU A 55 6.01 6.68 14.38
C GLU A 55 5.56 8.14 14.43
N THR A 56 6.48 9.07 14.69
CA THR A 56 6.17 10.51 14.65
C THR A 56 5.64 10.95 13.28
N ALA A 57 6.30 10.53 12.19
CA ALA A 57 5.82 10.82 10.84
C ALA A 57 4.42 10.22 10.58
N ARG A 58 4.11 9.04 11.11
CA ARG A 58 2.77 8.44 10.98
C ARG A 58 1.72 9.20 11.77
N GLU A 59 2.03 9.67 12.97
CA GLU A 59 1.11 10.48 13.78
C GLU A 59 0.83 11.84 13.13
N GLU A 60 1.86 12.53 12.66
CA GLU A 60 1.72 13.80 11.95
C GLU A 60 0.91 13.63 10.66
N ALA A 61 1.19 12.58 9.88
CA ALA A 61 0.42 12.26 8.68
C ALA A 61 -1.05 11.92 9.01
N ALA A 62 -1.31 11.21 10.12
CA ALA A 62 -2.65 10.92 10.61
C ALA A 62 -3.41 12.20 11.02
N ASN A 63 -2.72 13.16 11.63
CA ASN A 63 -3.30 14.46 11.96
C ASN A 63 -3.64 15.27 10.70
N LEU A 64 -2.75 15.27 9.69
CA LEU A 64 -2.99 15.96 8.43
C LEU A 64 -4.18 15.37 7.67
N ILE A 65 -4.29 14.05 7.55
CA ILE A 65 -5.46 13.47 6.86
C ILE A 65 -6.77 13.74 7.63
N PHE A 66 -6.73 13.75 8.97
CA PHE A 66 -7.89 14.15 9.77
C PHE A 66 -8.30 15.61 9.50
N GLN A 67 -7.34 16.53 9.48
CA GLN A 67 -7.58 17.93 9.14
C GLN A 67 -8.13 18.09 7.72
N MET A 68 -7.55 17.35 6.76
CA MET A 68 -8.02 17.32 5.39
C MET A 68 -9.48 16.88 5.33
N MET A 69 -9.87 15.77 5.97
CA MET A 69 -11.25 15.28 6.00
C MET A 69 -12.23 16.26 6.68
N LEU A 70 -11.79 16.97 7.72
CA LEU A 70 -12.62 18.00 8.35
C LEU A 70 -12.84 19.21 7.42
N ALA A 71 -11.77 19.72 6.82
CA ALA A 71 -11.84 20.78 5.82
C ALA A 71 -12.75 20.39 4.65
N ASP A 72 -12.67 19.11 4.27
CA ASP A 72 -13.47 18.49 3.23
C ASP A 72 -14.97 18.53 3.51
N GLY A 73 -15.35 18.16 4.74
CA GLY A 73 -16.73 18.21 5.22
C GLY A 73 -17.27 19.63 5.36
N ASN A 74 -16.39 20.60 5.62
CA ASN A 74 -16.73 22.03 5.71
C ASN A 74 -16.73 22.74 4.34
N GLY A 75 -16.39 22.05 3.25
CA GLY A 75 -16.31 22.64 1.92
C GLY A 75 -15.12 23.59 1.71
N GLN A 76 -14.09 23.51 2.56
CA GLN A 76 -12.91 24.36 2.52
C GLN A 76 -11.88 23.83 1.50
N LEU A 77 -12.19 24.01 0.21
CA LEU A 77 -11.41 23.42 -0.89
C LEU A 77 -9.92 23.73 -0.86
N GLU A 78 -9.54 25.00 -0.65
CA GLU A 78 -8.13 25.42 -0.60
C GLU A 78 -7.37 24.68 0.51
N GLN A 79 -7.97 24.60 1.71
CA GLN A 79 -7.36 23.90 2.83
C GLN A 79 -7.21 22.39 2.57
N VAL A 80 -8.17 21.78 1.86
CA VAL A 80 -8.07 20.37 1.46
C VAL A 80 -6.89 20.16 0.52
N ILE A 81 -6.70 21.06 -0.45
CA ILE A 81 -5.60 21.01 -1.40
C ILE A 81 -4.27 21.19 -0.67
N ASP A 82 -4.11 22.27 0.10
CA ASP A 82 -2.86 22.58 0.80
C ASP A 82 -2.46 21.48 1.78
N THR A 83 -3.42 21.00 2.58
CA THR A 83 -3.18 19.92 3.56
C THR A 83 -2.89 18.59 2.85
N GLY A 84 -3.59 18.32 1.74
CA GLY A 84 -3.41 17.13 0.93
C GLY A 84 -2.03 17.09 0.29
N GLU A 85 -1.60 18.18 -0.35
CA GLU A 85 -0.28 18.30 -0.99
C GLU A 85 0.84 18.12 0.04
N LYS A 86 0.73 18.81 1.19
CA LYS A 86 1.67 18.63 2.30
C LYS A 86 1.75 17.17 2.76
N LEU A 87 0.60 16.52 2.93
CA LEU A 87 0.53 15.13 3.38
C LEU A 87 1.24 14.17 2.40
N ILE A 88 0.98 14.31 1.10
CA ILE A 88 1.50 13.37 0.10
C ILE A 88 2.97 13.61 -0.25
N ASP A 89 3.47 14.84 -0.05
CA ASP A 89 4.85 15.19 -0.39
C ASP A 89 5.80 15.05 0.80
N GLU A 90 5.39 15.43 2.02
CA GLU A 90 6.25 15.33 3.20
C GLU A 90 6.18 13.96 3.90
N TYR A 91 5.07 13.23 3.77
CA TYR A 91 4.82 11.98 4.51
C TYR A 91 4.61 10.76 3.60
N ALA A 92 5.22 10.78 2.43
CA ALA A 92 5.20 9.66 1.48
C ALA A 92 5.59 8.33 2.15
N GLY A 93 4.91 7.24 1.77
CA GLY A 93 5.11 5.92 2.37
C GLY A 93 4.39 5.68 3.71
N THR A 94 3.75 6.69 4.30
CA THR A 94 2.79 6.48 5.40
C THR A 94 1.44 5.96 4.86
N PRO A 95 0.67 5.19 5.65
CA PRO A 95 -0.68 4.80 5.26
C PRO A 95 -1.60 6.02 5.02
N SER A 96 -1.44 7.08 5.80
CA SER A 96 -2.20 8.32 5.66
C SER A 96 -1.90 9.02 4.34
N ALA A 97 -0.63 9.10 3.91
CA ALA A 97 -0.30 9.66 2.60
C ALA A 97 -0.93 8.86 1.45
N ALA A 98 -0.95 7.53 1.54
CA ALA A 98 -1.61 6.68 0.53
C ALA A 98 -3.11 7.02 0.37
N HIS A 99 -3.80 7.21 1.50
CA HIS A 99 -5.20 7.64 1.49
C HIS A 99 -5.35 9.10 1.03
N GLY A 100 -4.43 9.97 1.43
CA GLY A 100 -4.37 11.37 1.06
C GLY A 100 -4.31 11.57 -0.46
N ILE A 101 -3.50 10.77 -1.17
CA ILE A 101 -3.44 10.80 -2.63
C ILE A 101 -4.83 10.57 -3.24
N ILE A 102 -5.54 9.52 -2.81
CA ILE A 102 -6.87 9.18 -3.33
C ILE A 102 -7.90 10.25 -2.98
N LEU A 103 -7.87 10.78 -1.76
CA LEU A 103 -8.79 11.84 -1.34
C LEU A 103 -8.57 13.13 -2.13
N LEU A 104 -7.31 13.51 -2.34
CA LEU A 104 -6.96 14.71 -3.09
C LEU A 104 -7.31 14.55 -4.57
N ALA A 105 -7.03 13.38 -5.15
CA ALA A 105 -7.43 13.04 -6.52
C ALA A 105 -8.95 13.12 -6.70
N ASN A 106 -9.72 12.49 -5.80
CA ASN A 106 -11.19 12.58 -5.79
C ASN A 106 -11.66 14.03 -5.68
N ARG A 107 -10.93 14.87 -4.96
CA ARG A 107 -11.28 16.28 -4.83
C ARG A 107 -10.97 17.10 -6.06
N TYR A 108 -9.82 16.89 -6.70
CA TYR A 108 -9.55 17.46 -8.01
C TYR A 108 -10.59 17.04 -9.05
N TYR A 109 -10.96 15.76 -9.07
CA TYR A 109 -12.01 15.24 -9.96
C TYR A 109 -13.34 15.98 -9.75
N ARG A 110 -13.79 16.13 -8.49
CA ARG A 110 -15.05 16.79 -8.16
C ARG A 110 -15.12 18.25 -8.56
N VAL A 111 -13.98 18.95 -8.63
CA VAL A 111 -13.91 20.36 -9.03
C VAL A 111 -13.57 20.55 -10.52
N GLY A 112 -13.58 19.46 -11.30
CA GLY A 112 -13.34 19.48 -12.74
C GLY A 112 -11.86 19.57 -13.14
N ARG A 113 -10.94 19.40 -12.18
CA ARG A 113 -9.49 19.37 -12.41
C ARG A 113 -9.06 17.94 -12.71
N TYR A 114 -9.48 17.44 -13.87
CA TYR A 114 -9.34 16.02 -14.24
C TYR A 114 -7.88 15.63 -14.48
N ASP A 115 -7.07 16.49 -15.09
CA ASP A 115 -5.65 16.22 -15.34
C ASP A 115 -4.86 16.06 -14.03
N GLU A 116 -5.15 16.87 -13.02
CA GLU A 116 -4.52 16.75 -11.70
C GLU A 116 -5.02 15.53 -10.93
N ALA A 117 -6.31 15.20 -11.06
CA ALA A 117 -6.88 14.00 -10.47
C ALA A 117 -6.24 12.73 -11.04
N GLU A 118 -6.15 12.64 -12.37
CA GLU A 118 -5.55 11.51 -13.09
C GLU A 118 -4.11 11.27 -12.63
N LYS A 119 -3.27 12.32 -12.63
CA LYS A 119 -1.87 12.24 -12.18
C LYS A 119 -1.74 11.68 -10.76
N LEU A 120 -2.64 12.05 -9.85
CA LEU A 120 -2.61 11.54 -8.48
C LEU A 120 -3.06 10.09 -8.40
N TYR A 121 -4.10 9.69 -9.15
CA TYR A 121 -4.49 8.29 -9.20
C TYR A 121 -3.37 7.41 -9.80
N GLU A 122 -2.71 7.87 -10.86
CA GLU A 122 -1.54 7.19 -11.45
C GLU A 122 -0.37 7.11 -10.46
N ARG A 123 -0.10 8.20 -9.74
CA ARG A 123 0.91 8.24 -8.67
C ARG A 123 0.62 7.18 -7.61
N TYR A 124 -0.63 7.03 -7.18
CA TYR A 124 -1.01 5.97 -6.24
C TYR A 124 -0.69 4.58 -6.78
N ILE A 125 -1.06 4.30 -8.03
CA ILE A 125 -0.83 3.00 -8.68
C ILE A 125 0.68 2.71 -8.74
N ALA A 126 1.48 3.70 -9.12
CA ALA A 126 2.93 3.57 -9.25
C ALA A 126 3.65 3.36 -7.90
N GLU A 127 3.25 4.08 -6.84
CA GLU A 127 3.93 4.07 -5.55
C GLU A 127 3.50 2.90 -4.64
N TYR A 128 2.23 2.51 -4.68
CA TYR A 128 1.65 1.58 -3.70
C TYR A 128 1.30 0.20 -4.27
N GLY A 129 1.17 0.08 -5.60
CA GLY A 129 1.04 -1.19 -6.31
C GLY A 129 -0.27 -1.96 -6.10
N GLU A 130 -0.32 -3.17 -6.67
CA GLU A 130 -1.53 -3.97 -6.90
C GLU A 130 -2.17 -4.59 -5.62
N SER A 131 -1.46 -4.64 -4.49
CA SER A 131 -1.94 -5.37 -3.30
C SER A 131 -2.76 -4.52 -2.33
N GLN A 132 -3.13 -3.30 -2.72
CA GLN A 132 -3.60 -2.28 -1.79
C GLN A 132 -5.10 -2.02 -1.89
N ALA A 133 -5.70 -1.72 -0.73
CA ALA A 133 -7.14 -1.58 -0.57
C ALA A 133 -7.77 -0.48 -1.45
N LEU A 134 -7.00 0.52 -1.90
CA LEU A 134 -7.52 1.63 -2.71
C LEU A 134 -7.18 1.52 -4.20
N LEU A 135 -6.64 0.38 -4.66
CA LEU A 135 -6.30 0.18 -6.08
C LEU A 135 -7.53 0.33 -6.99
N PHE A 136 -8.67 -0.22 -6.57
CA PHE A 136 -9.95 -0.01 -7.28
C PHE A 136 -10.23 1.47 -7.47
N ALA A 137 -10.18 2.25 -6.38
CA ALA A 137 -10.45 3.68 -6.42
C ALA A 137 -9.48 4.43 -7.33
N ALA A 138 -8.19 4.06 -7.33
CA ALA A 138 -7.20 4.68 -8.20
C ALA A 138 -7.46 4.38 -9.68
N ARG A 139 -7.56 3.10 -10.05
CA ARG A 139 -7.73 2.69 -11.45
C ARG A 139 -9.05 3.15 -12.05
N THR A 140 -10.14 3.04 -11.29
CA THR A 140 -11.45 3.58 -11.71
C THR A 140 -11.49 5.09 -11.70
N GLY A 141 -10.68 5.74 -10.85
CA GLY A 141 -10.46 7.18 -10.86
C GLY A 141 -9.80 7.68 -12.15
N VAL A 142 -8.76 7.00 -12.64
CA VAL A 142 -8.17 7.28 -13.97
C VAL A 142 -9.22 7.14 -15.06
N ALA A 143 -9.93 6.01 -15.12
CA ALA A 143 -10.97 5.78 -16.10
C ALA A 143 -12.11 6.82 -16.01
N ALA A 144 -12.47 7.25 -14.80
CA ALA A 144 -13.45 8.32 -14.60
C ALA A 144 -12.94 9.67 -15.13
N CYS A 145 -11.65 9.98 -15.00
CA CYS A 145 -11.06 11.19 -15.59
C CYS A 145 -11.14 11.17 -17.12
N HIS A 146 -10.86 10.02 -17.75
CA HIS A 146 -11.03 9.83 -19.19
C HIS A 146 -12.49 10.02 -19.61
N GLU A 147 -13.42 9.44 -18.86
CA GLU A 147 -14.84 9.62 -19.13
C GLU A 147 -15.26 11.09 -19.04
N ALA A 148 -14.85 11.78 -17.99
CA ALA A 148 -15.22 13.17 -17.75
C ALA A 148 -14.63 14.14 -18.79
N THR A 149 -13.52 13.77 -19.42
CA THR A 149 -12.88 14.51 -20.52
C THR A 149 -13.38 14.09 -21.90
N GLY A 150 -14.27 13.10 -21.97
CA GLY A 150 -14.93 12.65 -23.21
C GLY A 150 -14.25 11.46 -23.90
N ASP A 151 -13.13 10.96 -23.37
CA ASP A 151 -12.50 9.72 -23.82
C ASP A 151 -13.24 8.49 -23.25
N LEU A 152 -14.43 8.24 -23.79
CA LEU A 152 -15.26 7.12 -23.38
C LEU A 152 -14.65 5.75 -23.73
N GLU A 153 -13.85 5.67 -24.79
CA GLU A 153 -13.19 4.43 -25.21
C GLU A 153 -12.03 4.08 -24.27
N GLY A 154 -11.20 5.08 -23.94
CA GLY A 154 -10.16 4.96 -22.91
C GLY A 154 -10.74 4.59 -21.55
N ALA A 155 -11.82 5.26 -21.13
CA ALA A 155 -12.53 4.94 -19.89
C ALA A 155 -13.02 3.49 -19.86
N ALA A 156 -13.74 3.05 -20.89
CA ALA A 156 -14.25 1.68 -20.99
C ALA A 156 -13.10 0.65 -20.95
N THR A 157 -12.01 0.93 -21.66
CA THR A 157 -10.82 0.08 -21.69
C THR A 157 -10.18 -0.01 -20.31
N GLY A 158 -10.04 1.11 -19.60
CA GLY A 158 -9.49 1.14 -18.24
C GLY A 158 -10.34 0.34 -17.23
N TYR A 159 -11.66 0.47 -17.30
CA TYR A 159 -12.58 -0.31 -16.48
C TYR A 159 -12.51 -1.81 -16.77
N VAL A 160 -12.46 -2.21 -18.04
CA VAL A 160 -12.29 -3.61 -18.43
C VAL A 160 -10.94 -4.16 -17.98
N ALA A 161 -9.86 -3.38 -18.14
CA ALA A 161 -8.52 -3.77 -17.70
C ALA A 161 -8.44 -4.00 -16.18
N TYR A 162 -9.16 -3.21 -15.37
CA TYR A 162 -9.30 -3.50 -13.94
C TYR A 162 -9.89 -4.88 -13.71
N ALA A 163 -11.02 -5.18 -14.36
CA ALA A 163 -11.74 -6.43 -14.18
C ALA A 163 -10.97 -7.65 -14.69
N ASP A 164 -10.21 -7.50 -15.78
CA ASP A 164 -9.35 -8.54 -16.34
C ASP A 164 -8.17 -8.87 -15.41
N ALA A 165 -7.59 -7.87 -14.76
CA ALA A 165 -6.54 -8.07 -13.77
C ALA A 165 -7.06 -8.63 -12.43
N HIS A 166 -8.36 -8.42 -12.13
CA HIS A 166 -8.97 -8.78 -10.84
C HIS A 166 -10.25 -9.62 -11.01
N PRO A 167 -10.20 -10.79 -11.69
CA PRO A 167 -11.41 -11.53 -12.06
C PRO A 167 -12.25 -12.04 -10.88
N ASN A 168 -11.64 -12.20 -9.70
CA ASN A 168 -12.31 -12.68 -8.49
C ASN A 168 -12.74 -11.55 -7.54
N ASP A 169 -12.39 -10.29 -7.84
CA ASP A 169 -12.78 -9.16 -7.02
C ASP A 169 -14.23 -8.79 -7.30
N ARG A 170 -15.02 -8.59 -6.23
CA ARG A 170 -16.40 -8.13 -6.34
C ARG A 170 -16.48 -6.74 -6.98
N ALA A 171 -15.46 -5.91 -6.82
CA ALA A 171 -15.40 -4.58 -7.44
C ALA A 171 -15.30 -4.65 -8.97
N SER A 172 -14.80 -5.76 -9.53
CA SER A 172 -14.74 -5.97 -10.99
C SER A 172 -16.12 -6.00 -11.64
N ALA A 173 -17.14 -6.47 -10.92
CA ALA A 173 -18.53 -6.37 -11.39
C ALA A 173 -18.98 -4.91 -11.56
N ILE A 174 -18.54 -4.02 -10.67
CA ILE A 174 -18.84 -2.58 -10.73
C ILE A 174 -18.08 -1.95 -11.91
N ALA A 175 -16.78 -2.21 -12.04
CA ALA A 175 -15.99 -1.70 -13.16
C ALA A 175 -16.58 -2.12 -14.52
N LEU A 176 -16.99 -3.38 -14.68
CA LEU A 176 -17.64 -3.84 -15.93
C LEU A 176 -18.99 -3.16 -16.18
N MET A 177 -19.73 -2.79 -15.15
CA MET A 177 -20.96 -1.98 -15.31
C MET A 177 -20.63 -0.55 -15.76
N ASP A 178 -19.55 0.05 -15.25
CA ASP A 178 -19.09 1.36 -15.72
C ASP A 178 -18.59 1.30 -17.18
N ALA A 179 -17.87 0.25 -17.55
CA ALA A 179 -17.51 0.00 -18.95
C ALA A 179 -18.76 -0.13 -19.84
N ALA A 180 -19.77 -0.89 -19.40
CA ALA A 180 -21.03 -1.05 -20.13
C ALA A 180 -21.72 0.30 -20.35
N ARG A 181 -21.69 1.16 -19.34
CA ARG A 181 -22.24 2.51 -19.40
C ARG A 181 -21.49 3.38 -20.42
N CYS A 182 -20.15 3.32 -20.46
CA CYS A 182 -19.35 4.00 -21.47
C CYS A 182 -19.68 3.51 -22.89
N TYR A 183 -19.72 2.19 -23.12
CA TYR A 183 -20.08 1.62 -24.43
C TYR A 183 -21.50 1.98 -24.86
N ARG A 184 -22.45 2.06 -23.92
CA ARG A 184 -23.81 2.53 -24.20
C ARG A 184 -23.82 3.96 -24.72
N VAL A 185 -23.03 4.86 -24.12
CA VAL A 185 -22.93 6.26 -24.56
C VAL A 185 -22.24 6.36 -25.92
N LEU A 186 -21.26 5.50 -26.20
CA LEU A 186 -20.62 5.37 -27.51
C LEU A 186 -21.55 4.78 -28.59
N GLY A 187 -22.66 4.14 -28.20
CA GLY A 187 -23.53 3.40 -29.11
C GLY A 187 -22.95 2.06 -29.55
N ASP A 188 -21.90 1.57 -28.88
CA ASP A 188 -21.31 0.25 -29.13
C ASP A 188 -22.10 -0.84 -28.39
N THR A 189 -23.26 -1.18 -28.94
CA THR A 189 -24.15 -2.23 -28.41
C THR A 189 -23.45 -3.60 -28.34
N GLN A 190 -22.48 -3.87 -29.22
CA GLN A 190 -21.76 -5.13 -29.25
C GLN A 190 -20.88 -5.28 -28.00
N GLN A 191 -20.03 -4.29 -27.73
CA GLN A 191 -19.16 -4.31 -26.56
C GLN A 191 -19.96 -4.17 -25.27
N GLN A 192 -20.99 -3.32 -25.26
CA GLN A 192 -21.91 -3.21 -24.12
C GLN A 192 -22.50 -4.57 -23.76
N GLY A 193 -23.08 -5.29 -24.73
CA GLY A 193 -23.65 -6.62 -24.52
C GLY A 193 -22.61 -7.63 -24.04
N ALA A 194 -21.38 -7.57 -24.57
CA ALA A 194 -20.29 -8.44 -24.16
C ALA A 194 -19.92 -8.24 -22.67
N VAL A 195 -19.69 -6.99 -22.22
CA VAL A 195 -19.32 -6.73 -20.83
C VAL A 195 -20.47 -7.00 -19.87
N LEU A 196 -21.72 -6.67 -20.21
CA LEU A 196 -22.88 -7.01 -19.38
C LEU A 196 -23.04 -8.53 -19.24
N GLY A 197 -22.84 -9.28 -20.35
CA GLY A 197 -22.83 -10.73 -20.35
C GLY A 197 -21.78 -11.29 -19.37
N ARG A 198 -20.56 -10.74 -19.38
CA ARG A 198 -19.51 -11.08 -18.40
C ARG A 198 -19.98 -10.86 -16.96
N VAL A 199 -20.60 -9.72 -16.65
CA VAL A 199 -21.13 -9.44 -15.29
C VAL A 199 -22.11 -10.54 -14.85
N THR A 200 -23.06 -10.91 -15.71
CA THR A 200 -24.08 -11.90 -15.36
C THR A 200 -23.54 -13.32 -15.18
N ARG A 201 -22.46 -13.67 -15.89
CA ARG A 201 -21.83 -14.99 -15.86
C ARG A 201 -20.83 -15.12 -14.72
N ASP A 202 -19.97 -14.12 -14.56
CA ASP A 202 -18.83 -14.16 -13.63
C ASP A 202 -19.25 -13.72 -12.22
N PHE A 203 -20.30 -12.88 -12.10
CA PHE A 203 -20.80 -12.36 -10.82
C PHE A 203 -22.32 -12.59 -10.62
N PRO A 204 -22.84 -13.81 -10.79
CA PRO A 204 -24.28 -14.10 -11.00
C PRO A 204 -25.22 -13.72 -9.84
N THR A 205 -24.69 -13.59 -8.63
CA THR A 205 -25.45 -13.24 -7.40
C THR A 205 -25.27 -11.77 -6.98
N SER A 206 -24.47 -11.00 -7.71
CA SER A 206 -24.22 -9.60 -7.38
C SER A 206 -25.42 -8.71 -7.76
N PRO A 207 -25.62 -7.56 -7.07
CA PRO A 207 -26.56 -6.53 -7.51
C PRO A 207 -26.27 -6.04 -8.94
N ALA A 208 -24.98 -5.96 -9.30
CA ALA A 208 -24.54 -5.61 -10.65
C ALA A 208 -25.08 -6.58 -11.70
N ALA A 209 -25.09 -7.90 -11.43
CA ALA A 209 -25.65 -8.89 -12.36
C ALA A 209 -27.16 -8.75 -12.54
N GLN A 210 -27.91 -8.34 -11.52
CA GLN A 210 -29.34 -8.07 -11.68
C GLN A 210 -29.58 -6.90 -12.63
N ARG A 211 -28.85 -5.79 -12.44
CA ARG A 211 -28.91 -4.63 -13.34
C ARG A 211 -28.45 -5.01 -14.75
N ALA A 212 -27.37 -5.78 -14.87
CA ALA A 212 -26.85 -6.19 -16.17
C ALA A 212 -27.85 -7.01 -16.99
N ARG A 213 -28.60 -7.92 -16.35
CA ARG A 213 -29.68 -8.68 -17.01
C ARG A 213 -30.79 -7.77 -17.54
N GLN A 214 -31.14 -6.72 -16.79
CA GLN A 214 -32.17 -5.76 -17.21
C GLN A 214 -31.69 -4.96 -18.42
N GLU A 215 -30.45 -4.47 -18.39
CA GLU A 215 -29.89 -3.71 -19.52
C GLU A 215 -29.74 -4.57 -20.77
N LEU A 216 -29.31 -5.83 -20.65
CA LEU A 216 -29.24 -6.77 -21.77
C LEU A 216 -30.59 -7.02 -22.46
N GLN A 217 -31.71 -6.90 -21.75
CA GLN A 217 -33.05 -7.06 -22.35
C GLN A 217 -33.48 -5.84 -23.17
N MET A 218 -32.80 -4.70 -23.00
CA MET A 218 -33.11 -3.43 -23.67
C MET A 218 -32.21 -3.15 -24.87
N LEU A 219 -31.18 -3.98 -25.11
CA LEU A 219 -30.31 -3.93 -26.29
C LEU A 219 -30.97 -4.56 -27.52
#